data_AF-A0A5Y0RR10-F1
#
_entry.id   AF-A0A5Y0RR10-F1
#
_cell.length_a   1.000
_cell.length_b   1.000
_cell.length_c   1.000
_cell.angle_alpha   90.00
_cell.angle_beta   90.00
_cell.angle_gamma   90.00
#
_symmetry.space_group_name_H-M   'P 1'
#
loop_
_entity.id
_entity.type
_entity.pdbx_description
1 polymer ?
#
loop_
_entity_poly.entity_id
_entity_poly.type
_entity_poly.pdbx_seq_one_letter_code
_entity_poly.pdbx_strand_id
1 'polypeptide(L)' 'MLFEREKMLAVMETMLGSLESDEVTVTRCRQVLTLWITGLDALARERNSSELLPRVHPHSSGQTDQLLSGDIRPLQ' A
#
# COMPACT_ATOMS: atom_id res chain seq x y z
N MET A 1 3.18 11.69 1.46
CA MET A 1 3.51 11.15 0.11
C MET A 1 2.47 10.09 -0.26
N LEU A 2 1.91 10.15 -1.47
CA LEU A 2 0.97 9.15 -2.00
C LEU A 2 1.74 7.94 -2.55
N PHE A 3 1.25 6.73 -2.28
CA PHE A 3 1.80 5.50 -2.84
C PHE A 3 0.97 5.09 -4.05
N GLU A 4 1.46 5.49 -5.22
CA GLU A 4 0.91 5.04 -6.50
C GLU A 4 1.31 3.58 -6.77
N ARG A 5 0.64 2.93 -7.73
CA ARG A 5 0.80 1.50 -8.04
C ARG A 5 2.25 1.03 -8.03
N GLU A 6 3.14 1.73 -8.74
CA GLU A 6 4.54 1.33 -8.88
C GLU A 6 5.28 1.33 -7.54
N LYS A 7 5.03 2.32 -6.69
CA LYS A 7 5.61 2.38 -5.34
C LYS A 7 5.06 1.28 -4.45
N MET A 8 3.75 1.00 -4.53
CA MET A 8 3.14 -0.10 -3.77
C MET A 8 3.72 -1.46 -4.17
N LEU A 9 3.92 -1.72 -5.46
CA LEU A 9 4.54 -2.96 -5.96
C LEU A 9 5.99 -3.10 -5.49
N ALA A 10 6.78 -2.02 -5.52
CA ALA A 10 8.16 -2.05 -5.05
C ALA A 10 8.26 -2.34 -3.54
N VAL A 11 7.39 -1.72 -2.73
CA VAL A 11 7.30 -1.99 -1.28
C VAL A 11 6.87 -3.43 -1.03
N MET A 12 5.87 -3.92 -1.76
CA MET A 12 5.41 -5.31 -1.67
C MET A 12 6.55 -6.30 -1.92
N GLU A 13 7.33 -6.15 -3.00
CA GLU A 13 8.46 -7.06 -3.28
C GLU A 13 9.53 -6.99 -2.19
N THR A 14 9.81 -5.78 -1.68
CA THR A 14 10.77 -5.61 -0.57
C THR A 14 10.30 -6.33 0.68
N MET A 15 9.03 -6.17 1.05
CA MET A 15 8.45 -6.83 2.23
C MET A 15 8.42 -8.35 2.06
N LEU A 16 8.00 -8.85 0.89
CA LEU A 16 7.98 -10.28 0.60
C LEU A 16 9.38 -10.90 0.63
N GLY A 17 10.40 -10.18 0.14
CA GLY A 17 11.79 -10.63 0.20
C GLY A 17 12.36 -10.74 1.61
N SER A 18 11.75 -10.07 2.60
CA SER A 18 12.14 -10.14 4.01
C SER A 18 11.42 -11.25 4.80
N LEU A 19 10.43 -11.92 4.20
CA LEU A 19 9.69 -12.99 4.87
C LEU A 19 10.53 -14.27 4.90
N GLU A 20 10.70 -14.84 6.09
CA GLU A 20 11.19 -16.21 6.26
C GLU A 20 10.06 -17.20 5.96
N SER A 21 9.79 -17.42 4.67
CA SER A 21 8.73 -18.32 4.19
C SER A 21 9.18 -19.08 2.94
N ASP A 22 8.45 -20.15 2.59
CA ASP A 22 8.75 -20.94 1.41
C ASP A 22 8.37 -20.21 0.11
N GLU A 23 9.03 -20.57 -0.99
CA GLU A 23 8.86 -19.90 -2.28
C GLU A 23 7.42 -19.98 -2.84
N VAL A 24 6.70 -21.07 -2.54
CA VAL A 24 5.32 -21.26 -3.00
C VAL A 24 4.40 -20.27 -2.27
N THR A 25 4.56 -20.13 -0.96
CA THR A 25 3.84 -19.15 -0.14
C THR A 25 4.15 -17.73 -0.60
N VAL A 26 5.42 -17.38 -0.76
CA VAL A 26 5.84 -16.04 -1.24
C VAL A 26 5.23 -15.74 -2.61
N THR A 27 5.25 -16.70 -3.54
CA THR A 27 4.68 -16.53 -4.88
C THR A 27 3.17 -16.32 -4.83
N ARG A 28 2.46 -17.07 -4.00
CA ARG A 28 1.02 -16.89 -3.81
C ARG A 28 0.70 -15.53 -3.20
N CYS A 29 1.45 -15.12 -2.19
CA CYS A 29 1.31 -13.79 -1.58
C CYS A 29 1.53 -12.68 -2.61
N ARG A 30 2.58 -12.79 -3.44
CA ARG A 30 2.85 -11.85 -4.54
C ARG A 30 1.67 -11.72 -5.49
N GLN A 31 1.11 -12.83 -5.95
CA GLN A 31 -0.03 -12.82 -6.87
C GLN A 31 -1.25 -12.13 -6.26
N VAL A 32 -1.61 -12.50 -5.03
CA VAL A 32 -2.75 -11.94 -4.31
C VAL A 32 -2.55 -10.44 -4.09
N LEU A 33 -1.41 -10.03 -3.55
CA LEU A 33 -1.12 -8.61 -3.26
C LEU A 33 -1.05 -7.77 -4.53
N THR A 34 -0.50 -8.30 -5.62
CA THR A 34 -0.49 -7.62 -6.94
C THR A 34 -1.91 -7.37 -7.43
N LEU A 35 -2.80 -8.35 -7.30
CA LEU A 35 -4.22 -8.22 -7.66
C LEU A 35 -4.90 -7.14 -6.82
N TRP A 36 -4.68 -7.16 -5.50
CA TRP A 36 -5.23 -6.15 -4.58
C TRP A 36 -4.74 -4.73 -4.91
N ILE A 37 -3.44 -4.54 -5.11
CA ILE A 37 -2.84 -3.25 -5.47
C ILE A 37 -3.41 -2.73 -6.79
N THR A 38 -3.51 -3.60 -7.80
CA THR A 38 -4.04 -3.24 -9.12
C THR A 38 -5.54 -2.89 -9.06
N GLY A 39 -6.31 -3.65 -8.29
CA GLY A 39 -7.73 -3.37 -8.07
C GLY A 39 -7.96 -2.05 -7.33
N LEU A 40 -7.18 -1.77 -6.29
CA LEU A 40 -7.25 -0.52 -5.55
C LEU A 40 -6.91 0.69 -6.43
N ASP A 41 -5.86 0.57 -7.25
CA ASP A 41 -5.43 1.58 -8.22
C ASP A 41 -6.50 1.83 -9.30
N ALA A 42 -7.17 0.78 -9.78
CA ALA A 42 -8.30 0.90 -10.70
C ALA A 42 -9.51 1.61 -10.06
N LEU A 43 -9.89 1.23 -8.84
CA LEU A 43 -10.99 1.84 -8.09
C LEU A 43 -10.73 3.32 -7.80
N ALA A 44 -9.51 3.67 -7.41
CA ALA A 44 -9.10 5.06 -7.17
C ALA A 44 -9.24 5.91 -8.44
N ARG A 45 -8.82 5.37 -9.60
CA ARG A 45 -9.00 6.04 -10.90
C ARG A 45 -10.45 6.19 -11.29
N GLU A 46 -11.25 5.13 -11.17
CA GLU A 46 -12.67 5.14 -11.53
C GLU A 46 -13.46 6.18 -10.71
N ARG A 47 -13.15 6.29 -9.42
CA ARG A 47 -13.80 7.25 -8.51
C ARG A 47 -13.17 8.64 -8.54
N ASN A 48 -12.12 8.84 -9.33
CA ASN A 48 -11.29 10.04 -9.33
C ASN A 48 -10.91 10.48 -7.89
N SER A 49 -10.58 9.51 -7.04
CA SER A 49 -10.35 9.72 -5.62
C SER A 49 -9.08 9.01 -5.16
N SER A 50 -8.05 9.81 -4.88
CA SER A 50 -6.79 9.36 -4.31
C SER A 50 -6.87 8.99 -2.82
N GLU A 51 -8.03 9.17 -2.20
CA GLU A 51 -8.29 8.82 -0.80
C GLU A 51 -8.25 7.32 -0.52
N LEU A 52 -8.49 6.52 -1.55
CA LEU A 52 -8.40 5.06 -1.47
C LEU A 52 -6.96 4.56 -1.44
N LEU A 53 -5.99 5.38 -1.87
CA LEU A 53 -4.61 4.98 -1.96
C LEU A 53 -3.87 5.22 -0.64
N PRO A 54 -3.00 4.29 -0.23
CA PRO A 54 -2.08 4.49 0.86
C PRO A 54 -1.26 5.78 0.75
N ARG A 55 -1.03 6.44 1.88
CA ARG A 55 -0.18 7.62 1.97
C ARG A 55 0.46 7.74 3.34
N VAL A 56 1.66 8.31 3.36
CA VAL A 56 2.34 8.73 4.59
C VAL A 56 2.00 10.16 4.95
N HIS A 57 1.69 10.39 6.22
CA HIS A 57 1.40 11.70 6.78
C HIS A 57 2.70 12.35 7.32
N PRO A 58 3.01 13.61 6.94
CA PRO A 58 4.28 14.26 7.30
C PRO A 58 4.55 14.35 8.81
N HIS A 59 3.49 14.44 9.62
CA HIS A 59 3.60 14.59 11.09
C HIS A 59 3.50 13.26 11.85
N SER A 60 3.38 12.14 11.14
CA SER A 60 3.22 10.80 11.75
C SER A 60 4.38 9.85 11.41
N SER A 61 5.38 10.32 10.65
CA SER A 61 6.49 9.51 10.12
C SER A 61 7.52 9.05 11.16
N GLY A 62 7.21 9.18 12.46
CA GLY A 62 8.16 8.95 13.54
C GLY A 62 8.21 7.52 14.07
N GLN A 63 7.15 6.71 13.90
CA GLN A 63 7.12 5.38 14.54
C GLN A 63 6.15 4.36 13.95
N THR A 64 5.25 4.76 13.04
CA THR A 64 4.35 3.82 12.37
C THR A 64 3.84 4.51 11.11
N ASP A 65 4.30 4.06 9.94
CA ASP A 65 3.66 4.40 8.67
C ASP A 65 2.28 3.72 8.66
N GLN A 66 1.32 4.31 9.37
CA GLN A 66 -0.04 3.85 9.32
C GLN A 66 -0.56 4.14 7.92
N LEU A 67 -1.07 3.09 7.26
CA LEU A 67 -1.92 3.22 6.08
C LEU A 67 -3.20 3.96 6.54
N LEU A 68 -3.13 5.30 6.63
CA LEU A 68 -4.26 6.11 7.07
C LEU A 68 -5.30 6.18 5.95
N SER A 69 -6.56 6.13 6.38
CA SER A 69 -7.73 6.38 5.54
C SER A 69 -7.64 7.74 4.81
N GLY A 70 -8.39 7.83 3.70
CA GLY A 70 -8.76 9.05 2.98
C GLY A 70 -9.18 10.26 3.82
N ASP A 71 -9.71 10.00 5.01
CA ASP A 71 -10.13 11.03 5.96
C ASP A 71 -8.97 11.41 6.91
N ILE A 72 -8.09 12.31 6.46
CA ILE A 72 -7.13 12.96 7.37
C ILE A 72 -7.88 14.09 8.08
N ARG A 73 -8.49 13.79 9.23
CA ARG A 73 -8.79 14.85 10.20
C ARG A 73 -7.48 15.22 10.89
N PRO A 74 -7.23 16.51 11.20
CA PRO A 74 -6.11 16.90 12.04
C PRO A 74 -6.18 16.11 13.35
N LEU A 75 -5.07 15.48 13.75
CA LEU A 75 -4.91 14.98 15.12
C LEU A 75 -5.06 16.19 16.05
N GLN A 76 -6.08 16.17 16.91
CA GLN A 76 -6.27 17.15 17.98
C GLN A 76 -5.28 16.91 19.12
#